data_AF-A0A1Y0BQN5-F1
#
_entry.id   AF-A0A1Y0BQN5-F1
#
_cell.length_a   1.000
_cell.length_b   1.000
_cell.length_c   1.000
_cell.angle_alpha   90.00
_cell.angle_beta   90.00
_cell.angle_gamma   90.00
#
_symmetry.space_group_name_H-M   'P 1'
#
loop_
_entity.id
_entity.type
_entity.pdbx_description
1 polymer ?
#
loop_
_entity_poly.entity_id
_entity_poly.type
_entity_poly.pdbx_seq_one_letter_code
_entity_poly.pdbx_strand_id
1 'polypeptide(L)'
;MERKKMRAIKLILALTLLTVAATAQDKLPVIKSNVSVISIQDGAKFKKASWTLAPEAKPDVYEADLIAGKPHKVTFITDVDSISFMVEEGKKYDFIIQRGNDLCYTQIEPGSHLPPYSIKHTSLNTRARCLSRFRKSTSW
;
A
#
# COMPACT_ATOMS: atom_id res chain seq x y z
N MET A 1 33.59 22.88 -44.74
CA MET A 1 32.20 22.99 -44.24
C MET A 1 31.76 21.73 -43.47
N GLU A 2 31.98 20.54 -44.03
CA GLU A 2 31.43 19.24 -43.56
C GLU A 2 31.65 18.88 -42.09
N ARG A 3 32.80 19.19 -41.48
CA ARG A 3 33.05 18.84 -40.06
C ARG A 3 32.11 19.54 -39.07
N LYS A 4 31.57 20.72 -39.41
CA LYS A 4 30.53 21.39 -38.59
C LYS A 4 29.17 20.72 -38.77
N LYS A 5 28.80 20.36 -40.02
CA LYS A 5 27.57 19.62 -40.33
C LYS A 5 27.51 18.27 -39.60
N MET A 6 28.58 17.46 -39.64
CA MET A 6 28.60 16.16 -38.95
C MET A 6 28.54 16.28 -37.42
N ARG A 7 29.09 17.34 -36.83
CA ARG A 7 28.90 17.63 -35.39
C ARG A 7 27.46 18.03 -35.09
N ALA A 8 26.86 18.89 -35.90
CA ALA A 8 25.44 19.27 -35.77
C ALA A 8 24.51 18.05 -35.91
N ILE A 9 24.72 17.18 -36.90
CA ILE A 9 23.94 15.94 -37.09
C ILE A 9 24.06 15.02 -35.87
N LYS A 10 25.26 14.83 -35.32
CA LYS A 10 25.46 14.04 -34.09
C LYS A 10 24.77 14.66 -32.87
N LEU A 11 24.77 15.99 -32.73
CA LEU A 11 24.07 16.70 -31.66
C LEU A 11 22.54 16.61 -31.80
N ILE A 12 22.02 16.73 -33.03
CA ILE A 12 20.58 16.56 -33.32
C ILE A 12 20.14 15.13 -33.01
N LEU A 13 20.90 14.12 -33.44
CA LEU A 13 20.61 12.70 -33.18
C LEU A 13 20.66 12.35 -31.68
N ALA A 14 21.58 12.96 -30.93
CA ALA A 14 21.64 12.81 -29.47
C ALA A 14 20.45 13.48 -28.77
N LEU A 15 20.01 14.65 -29.25
CA LEU A 15 18.87 15.38 -28.69
C LEU A 15 17.54 14.64 -28.90
N THR A 16 17.36 13.97 -30.04
CA THR A 16 16.16 13.16 -30.33
C THR A 16 16.04 11.89 -29.49
N LEU A 17 17.12 11.40 -28.88
CA LEU A 17 17.07 10.20 -28.03
C LEU A 17 16.56 10.49 -26.61
N LEU A 18 16.61 11.74 -26.15
CA LEU A 18 16.26 12.15 -24.79
C LEU A 18 14.75 12.33 -24.57
N THR A 19 13.95 12.48 -25.64
CA THR A 19 12.51 12.80 -25.54
C THR A 19 11.60 11.59 -25.33
N VAL A 20 12.10 10.36 -25.51
CA VAL A 20 11.29 9.12 -25.46
C VAL A 20 11.02 8.64 -24.02
N ALA A 21 11.73 9.17 -23.01
CA ALA A 21 11.66 8.70 -21.62
C ALA A 21 10.51 9.30 -20.77
N ALA A 22 9.56 10.04 -21.37
CA ALA A 22 8.69 10.98 -20.65
C ALA A 22 7.26 10.50 -20.29
N THR A 23 6.88 9.25 -20.59
CA THR A 23 5.48 8.79 -20.44
C THR A 23 5.34 7.48 -19.66
N ALA A 24 5.41 7.56 -18.33
CA ALA A 24 5.12 6.46 -17.40
C ALA A 24 4.41 6.94 -16.11
N GLN A 25 3.61 8.02 -16.22
CA GLN A 25 2.72 8.44 -15.13
C GLN A 25 1.46 7.60 -15.18
N ASP A 26 1.47 6.47 -14.45
CA ASP A 26 0.29 5.63 -14.27
C ASP A 26 -0.85 6.46 -13.67
N LYS A 27 -1.95 6.60 -14.42
CA LYS A 27 -3.14 7.28 -13.93
C LYS A 27 -3.83 6.37 -12.92
N LEU A 28 -4.07 6.90 -11.72
CA LEU A 28 -4.86 6.19 -10.72
C LEU A 28 -6.24 5.79 -11.31
N PRO A 29 -6.73 4.57 -11.04
CA PRO A 29 -8.08 4.18 -11.41
C PRO A 29 -9.12 5.14 -10.81
N VAL A 30 -10.17 5.44 -11.57
CA VAL A 30 -11.26 6.32 -11.13
C VAL A 30 -12.60 5.62 -11.34
N ILE A 31 -13.44 5.61 -10.30
CA ILE A 31 -14.85 5.22 -10.38
C ILE A 31 -15.76 6.36 -9.92
N LYS A 32 -17.01 6.37 -10.39
CA LYS A 32 -18.00 7.39 -10.03
C LYS A 32 -18.98 6.92 -8.96
N SER A 33 -19.54 7.87 -8.23
CA SER A 33 -20.63 7.68 -7.26
C SER A 33 -21.53 8.92 -7.28
N ASN A 34 -22.85 8.76 -7.20
CA ASN A 34 -23.74 9.87 -6.84
C ASN A 34 -24.03 9.89 -5.33
N VAL A 35 -23.82 8.77 -4.64
CA VAL A 35 -24.03 8.66 -3.18
C VAL A 35 -22.77 8.97 -2.37
N SER A 36 -22.97 9.43 -1.13
CA SER A 36 -21.89 9.66 -0.16
C SER A 36 -21.49 8.42 0.65
N VAL A 37 -22.34 7.39 0.69
CA VAL A 37 -22.10 6.15 1.45
C VAL A 37 -22.22 4.96 0.51
N ILE A 38 -21.17 4.14 0.45
CA ILE A 38 -21.02 3.04 -0.52
C ILE A 38 -20.90 1.68 0.18
N SER A 39 -21.02 0.60 -0.59
CA SER A 39 -20.88 -0.77 -0.08
C SER A 39 -19.50 -1.33 -0.43
N ILE A 40 -18.96 -2.20 0.42
CA ILE A 40 -17.69 -2.89 0.17
C ILE A 40 -17.88 -4.40 0.34
N GLN A 41 -17.49 -5.17 -0.68
CA GLN A 41 -17.34 -6.62 -0.57
C GLN A 41 -15.88 -6.92 -0.21
N ASP A 42 -15.63 -7.30 1.03
CA ASP A 42 -14.31 -7.59 1.57
C ASP A 42 -14.13 -9.11 1.69
N GLY A 43 -13.65 -9.74 0.63
CA GLY A 43 -13.61 -11.20 0.51
C GLY A 43 -15.01 -11.81 0.59
N ALA A 44 -15.29 -12.55 1.66
CA ALA A 44 -16.62 -13.11 1.94
C ALA A 44 -17.56 -12.15 2.69
N LYS A 45 -17.05 -11.06 3.29
CA LYS A 45 -17.82 -10.12 4.10
C LYS A 45 -18.46 -9.04 3.21
N PHE A 46 -19.78 -9.03 3.07
CA PHE A 46 -20.49 -7.91 2.44
C PHE A 46 -20.82 -6.82 3.47
N LYS A 47 -20.11 -5.69 3.37
CA LYS A 47 -20.29 -4.51 4.22
C LYS A 47 -21.21 -3.52 3.45
N LYS A 48 -22.52 -3.66 3.60
CA LYS A 48 -23.53 -2.86 2.87
C LYS A 48 -23.61 -1.43 3.41
N ALA A 49 -23.50 -0.43 2.53
CA ALA A 49 -23.65 0.99 2.85
C ALA A 49 -22.89 1.41 4.13
N SER A 50 -21.64 0.97 4.26
CA SER A 50 -20.83 1.08 5.48
C SER A 50 -19.65 2.04 5.35
N TRP A 51 -19.31 2.48 4.13
CA TRP A 51 -18.17 3.36 3.89
C TRP A 51 -18.64 4.74 3.48
N THR A 52 -18.41 5.73 4.34
CA THR A 52 -18.72 7.13 4.04
C THR A 52 -17.52 7.77 3.36
N LEU A 53 -17.73 8.25 2.13
CA LEU A 53 -16.71 8.92 1.34
C LEU A 53 -16.31 10.26 1.96
N ALA A 54 -15.04 10.39 2.32
CA ALA A 54 -14.44 11.58 2.96
C ALA A 54 -13.39 12.25 2.02
N PRO A 55 -13.79 13.19 1.13
CA PRO A 55 -12.87 13.94 0.26
C PRO A 55 -11.77 14.72 1.00
N GLU A 56 -12.01 15.06 2.26
CA GLU A 56 -11.10 15.70 3.18
C GLU A 56 -10.00 14.77 3.71
N ALA A 57 -10.25 13.46 3.76
CA ALA A 57 -9.25 12.45 4.11
C ALA A 57 -8.34 12.16 2.91
N LYS A 58 -7.03 12.34 3.08
CA LYS A 58 -6.03 12.27 2.01
C LYS A 58 -4.78 11.50 2.45
N PRO A 59 -4.74 10.17 2.25
CA PRO A 59 -5.81 9.32 1.69
C PRO A 59 -6.95 9.02 2.67
N ASP A 60 -8.10 8.67 2.12
CA ASP A 60 -9.22 7.98 2.78
C ASP A 60 -8.85 6.48 2.89
N VAL A 61 -8.40 6.05 4.07
CA VAL A 61 -7.76 4.72 4.23
C VAL A 61 -8.76 3.66 4.63
N TYR A 62 -8.95 2.67 3.75
CA TYR A 62 -9.69 1.45 4.04
C TYR A 62 -8.76 0.31 4.49
N GLU A 63 -8.93 -0.15 5.73
CA GLU A 63 -8.24 -1.35 6.23
C GLU A 63 -9.00 -2.62 5.80
N ALA A 64 -8.34 -3.48 5.00
CA ALA A 64 -8.90 -4.72 4.47
C ALA A 64 -8.67 -5.92 5.41
N ASP A 65 -9.70 -6.75 5.62
CA ASP A 65 -9.70 -7.86 6.58
C ASP A 65 -8.89 -9.09 6.09
N LEU A 66 -7.56 -9.01 5.97
CA LEU A 66 -6.72 -10.15 5.54
C LEU A 66 -6.82 -11.34 6.52
N ILE A 67 -7.28 -12.49 6.02
CA ILE A 67 -7.39 -13.71 6.82
C ILE A 67 -6.07 -14.49 6.73
N ALA A 68 -5.25 -14.40 7.78
CA ALA A 68 -3.95 -15.06 7.91
C ALA A 68 -3.00 -14.77 6.73
N GLY A 69 -2.89 -13.50 6.33
CA GLY A 69 -2.03 -13.02 5.23
C GLY A 69 -2.44 -13.47 3.82
N LYS A 70 -3.55 -14.21 3.67
CA LYS A 70 -3.99 -14.72 2.37
C LYS A 70 -4.58 -13.60 1.51
N PRO A 71 -4.14 -13.44 0.24
CA PRO A 71 -4.75 -12.47 -0.65
C PRO A 71 -6.22 -12.78 -0.94
N HIS A 72 -7.04 -11.74 -1.05
CA HIS A 72 -8.43 -11.86 -1.47
C HIS A 72 -8.91 -10.62 -2.22
N LYS A 73 -10.06 -10.76 -2.88
CA LYS A 73 -10.67 -9.66 -3.64
C LYS A 73 -11.44 -8.71 -2.73
N VAL A 74 -11.07 -7.43 -2.75
CA VAL A 74 -11.86 -6.33 -2.18
C VAL A 74 -12.52 -5.58 -3.33
N THR A 75 -13.83 -5.38 -3.26
CA THR A 75 -14.62 -4.66 -4.27
C THR A 75 -15.37 -3.49 -3.64
N PHE A 76 -15.11 -2.27 -4.12
CA PHE A 76 -15.88 -1.08 -3.78
C PHE A 76 -17.05 -0.95 -4.76
N ILE A 77 -18.27 -0.76 -4.24
CA ILE A 77 -19.52 -0.83 -5.01
C ILE A 77 -20.32 0.45 -4.74
N THR A 78 -20.46 1.29 -5.77
CA THR A 78 -21.25 2.53 -5.74
C THR A 78 -22.62 2.30 -6.39
N ASP A 79 -23.40 3.36 -6.58
CA ASP A 79 -24.63 3.33 -7.36
C ASP A 79 -24.41 3.41 -8.88
N VAL A 80 -23.19 3.74 -9.33
CA VAL A 80 -22.83 3.91 -10.76
C VAL A 80 -21.88 2.82 -11.24
N ASP A 81 -20.78 2.61 -10.50
CA ASP A 81 -19.63 1.82 -10.90
C ASP A 81 -19.21 0.85 -9.77
N SER A 82 -18.27 -0.05 -10.09
CA SER A 82 -17.52 -0.79 -9.07
C SER A 82 -16.07 -1.00 -9.49
N ILE A 83 -15.18 -1.13 -8.52
CA ILE A 83 -13.76 -1.47 -8.76
C ILE A 83 -13.34 -2.59 -7.81
N SER A 84 -12.49 -3.50 -8.32
CA SER A 84 -11.98 -4.63 -7.55
C SER A 84 -10.46 -4.68 -7.55
N PHE A 85 -9.89 -4.97 -6.40
CA PHE A 85 -8.46 -5.19 -6.21
C PHE A 85 -8.22 -6.57 -5.61
N MET A 86 -7.19 -7.28 -6.08
CA MET A 86 -6.66 -8.45 -5.38
C MET A 86 -5.68 -7.92 -4.33
N VAL A 87 -6.13 -7.83 -3.08
CA VAL A 87 -5.37 -7.24 -1.97
C VAL A 87 -4.43 -8.29 -1.41
N GLU A 88 -3.13 -7.97 -1.37
CA GLU A 88 -2.06 -8.82 -0.85
C GLU A 88 -1.37 -8.13 0.33
N GLU A 89 -0.80 -8.91 1.24
CA GLU A 89 -0.03 -8.40 2.38
C GLU A 89 1.15 -7.51 1.91
N GLY A 90 1.33 -6.36 2.56
CA GLY A 90 2.42 -5.42 2.26
C GLY A 90 2.26 -4.58 1.00
N LYS A 91 1.16 -4.71 0.24
CA LYS A 91 0.85 -3.86 -0.92
C LYS A 91 -0.23 -2.83 -0.60
N LYS A 92 -0.07 -1.61 -1.10
CA LYS A 92 -1.08 -0.53 -1.03
C LYS A 92 -1.72 -0.34 -2.40
N TYR A 93 -2.99 0.03 -2.42
CA TYR A 93 -3.77 0.20 -3.65
C TYR A 93 -4.46 1.55 -3.63
N ASP A 94 -4.00 2.48 -4.47
CA ASP A 94 -4.51 3.84 -4.58
C ASP A 94 -5.49 3.96 -5.75
N PHE A 95 -6.63 4.62 -5.51
CA PHE A 95 -7.63 4.93 -6.53
C PHE A 95 -8.47 6.15 -6.12
N ILE A 96 -9.32 6.62 -7.03
CA ILE A 96 -10.16 7.79 -6.80
C ILE A 96 -11.63 7.40 -6.93
N ILE A 97 -12.43 7.82 -5.95
CA ILE A 97 -13.88 7.78 -6.03
C ILE A 97 -14.37 9.21 -6.26
N GLN A 98 -14.87 9.47 -7.47
CA GLN A 98 -15.39 10.79 -7.87
C GLN A 98 -16.88 10.89 -7.52
N ARG A 99 -17.25 11.90 -6.73
CA ARG A 99 -18.64 12.25 -6.39
C ARG A 99 -18.94 13.67 -6.84
N GLY A 100 -19.40 13.82 -8.09
CA GLY A 100 -19.58 15.12 -8.72
C GLY A 100 -18.24 15.86 -8.87
N ASN A 101 -18.08 16.97 -8.14
CA ASN A 101 -16.84 17.75 -8.09
C ASN A 101 -15.86 17.26 -7.00
N ASP A 102 -16.32 16.43 -6.07
CA ASP A 102 -15.48 15.89 -5.00
C ASP A 102 -14.64 14.71 -5.50
N LEU A 103 -13.36 14.70 -5.15
CA LEU A 103 -12.44 13.59 -5.42
C LEU A 103 -11.99 12.98 -4.08
N CYS A 104 -12.45 11.77 -3.79
CA CYS A 104 -11.99 11.00 -2.64
C CYS A 104 -10.76 10.19 -3.08
N TYR A 105 -9.60 10.49 -2.49
CA TYR A 105 -8.36 9.75 -2.76
C TYR A 105 -8.31 8.55 -1.80
N THR A 106 -8.80 7.40 -2.24
CA THR A 106 -8.95 6.22 -1.39
C THR A 106 -7.73 5.32 -1.50
N GLN A 107 -7.21 4.85 -0.37
CA GLN A 107 -6.12 3.89 -0.29
C GLN A 107 -6.59 2.63 0.43
N ILE A 108 -6.33 1.46 -0.13
CA ILE A 108 -6.49 0.19 0.58
C ILE A 108 -5.17 -0.12 1.30
N GLU A 109 -5.24 -0.27 2.62
CA GLU A 109 -4.18 -0.85 3.44
C GLU A 109 -4.59 -2.26 3.87
N PRO A 110 -3.76 -3.30 3.66
CA PRO A 110 -4.06 -4.64 4.14
C PRO A 110 -3.89 -4.70 5.66
N GLY A 111 -4.97 -5.03 6.37
CA GLY A 111 -4.95 -5.10 7.83
C GLY A 111 -3.98 -6.16 8.33
N SER A 112 -3.10 -5.75 9.27
CA SER A 112 -2.03 -6.60 9.79
C SER A 112 -2.54 -7.57 10.86
N HIS A 113 -3.44 -8.47 10.45
CA HIS A 113 -3.87 -9.58 11.28
C HIS A 113 -2.74 -10.61 11.41
N LEU A 114 -1.78 -10.30 12.28
CA LEU A 114 -0.77 -11.23 12.75
C LEU A 114 -1.48 -12.52 13.17
N PRO A 115 -1.07 -13.70 12.69
CA PRO A 115 -1.56 -14.95 13.26
C PRO A 115 -1.22 -14.94 14.76
N PRO A 116 -2.10 -15.45 15.65
CA PRO A 116 -2.00 -15.24 17.09
C PRO A 116 -0.76 -15.85 17.78
N TYR A 117 0.17 -16.41 17.02
CA TYR A 117 1.49 -16.77 17.52
C TYR A 117 2.59 -16.64 16.44
N SER A 118 3.43 -15.62 16.60
CA SER A 118 4.76 -15.54 15.98
C SER A 118 5.71 -14.73 16.87
N ILE A 119 5.80 -15.11 18.15
CA ILE A 119 6.88 -14.64 19.01
C ILE A 119 8.18 -15.26 18.48
N LYS A 120 8.95 -14.48 17.71
CA LYS A 120 10.36 -14.76 17.47
C LYS A 120 11.07 -14.62 18.81
N HIS A 121 11.18 -15.71 19.56
CA HIS A 121 12.10 -15.82 20.69
C HIS A 121 13.52 -15.72 20.14
N THR A 122 14.00 -14.48 19.95
CA THR A 122 15.42 -14.19 19.75
C THR A 122 16.14 -14.64 21.02
N SER A 123 16.71 -15.84 20.99
CA SER A 123 17.52 -16.34 22.08
C SER A 123 18.76 -15.45 22.22
N LEU A 124 18.79 -14.64 23.28
CA LEU A 124 19.99 -13.94 23.68
C LEU A 124 21.03 -14.97 24.15
N ASN A 125 21.82 -15.45 23.18
CA ASN A 125 22.98 -16.29 23.40
C ASN A 125 24.11 -15.45 24.03
N THR A 126 23.93 -15.07 25.29
CA THR A 126 25.01 -14.52 26.11
C THR A 126 25.73 -15.69 26.76
N ARG A 127 26.76 -16.19 26.07
CA ARG A 127 27.67 -17.22 26.56
C ARG A 127 28.14 -16.91 27.99
N ALA A 128 28.09 -17.93 28.85
CA ALA A 128 28.61 -17.87 30.21
C ALA A 128 30.08 -17.39 30.25
N ARG A 129 30.40 -16.52 31.21
CA ARG A 129 31.78 -16.36 31.69
C ARG A 129 31.84 -15.93 33.16
N CYS A 130 32.07 -16.93 34.00
CA CYS A 130 32.92 -16.92 35.20
C CYS A 130 32.97 -15.64 36.07
N LEU A 131 32.59 -15.77 37.35
CA LEU A 131 33.58 -15.80 38.44
C LEU A 131 33.00 -16.33 39.76
N SER A 132 33.88 -16.90 40.59
CA SER A 132 33.60 -17.62 41.84
C SER A 132 34.05 -16.82 43.08
N ARG A 133 33.70 -17.33 44.29
CA ARG A 133 33.79 -16.67 45.63
C ARG A 133 32.68 -15.61 45.83
N PHE A 134 32.15 -15.30 47.02
CA PHE A 134 32.36 -15.74 48.42
C PHE A 134 31.01 -15.53 49.16
N ARG A 135 30.69 -15.98 50.39
CA ARG A 135 31.35 -16.71 51.49
C ARG A 135 30.24 -17.46 52.30
N LYS A 136 30.55 -18.34 53.26
CA LYS A 136 29.60 -18.79 54.31
C LYS A 136 29.81 -18.03 55.63
N SER A 137 28.71 -17.60 56.27
CA SER A 137 28.60 -17.10 57.66
C SER A 137 27.13 -16.74 57.96
N THR A 138 26.57 -16.70 59.18
CA THR A 138 26.76 -17.42 60.47
C THR A 138 25.61 -16.99 61.41
N SER A 139 25.04 -17.92 62.22
CA SER A 139 24.06 -17.67 63.32
C SER A 139 22.70 -17.07 62.91
N TRP A 140 21.57 -17.35 63.59
CA TRP A 140 21.35 -18.00 64.88
C TRP A 140 20.43 -19.22 64.75
#